data_AF-X1PFX1-F1
#
_entry.id   AF-X1PFX1-F1
#
_cell.length_a   1.000
_cell.length_b   1.000
_cell.length_c   1.000
_cell.angle_alpha   90.00
_cell.angle_beta   90.00
_cell.angle_gamma   90.00
#
_symmetry.space_group_name_H-M   'P 1'
#
loop_
_entity.id
_entity.type
_entity.pdbx_description
1 polymer ?
#
loop_
_entity_poly.entity_id
_entity_poly.type
_entity_poly.pdbx_seq_one_letter_code
_entity_poly.pdbx_strand_id
1 'polypeptide(L)'
;MPRGTARGRIVPQSLSTDPRIGRLTLKAALLYDRLWINCDDQGRVSGNPAEIKYAACPNIDHITKEDIPELLKELEDVGLINVYSTSKVTAIQMLDWWQEQKLQWAWPSRFPPPEGWQDRLRYKKSAKEVVTVNWGVSPENSPESSPELSAFISAVPPLT
;
A
#
# COMPACT_ATOMS: atom_id res chain seq x y z
N MET A 1 2.42 -19.38 25.15
CA MET A 1 2.46 -17.97 24.68
C MET A 1 1.03 -17.46 24.63
N PRO A 2 0.69 -16.35 25.32
CA PRO A 2 -0.62 -15.74 25.13
C PRO A 2 -0.70 -15.34 23.66
N ARG A 3 -1.68 -15.89 22.93
CA ARG A 3 -1.95 -15.46 21.57
C ARG A 3 -2.47 -14.03 21.70
N GLY A 4 -1.60 -13.06 21.47
CA GLY A 4 -1.98 -11.66 21.41
C GLY A 4 -3.15 -11.52 20.44
N THR A 5 -4.02 -10.54 20.70
CA THR A 5 -5.01 -10.02 19.75
C THR A 5 -4.45 -10.13 18.34
N ALA A 6 -5.20 -10.74 17.40
CA ALA A 6 -4.72 -10.93 16.03
C ALA A 6 -4.23 -9.58 15.47
N ARG A 7 -2.91 -9.40 15.43
CA ARG A 7 -2.25 -8.28 14.78
C ARG A 7 -1.96 -8.76 13.37
N GLY A 8 -2.94 -8.65 12.49
CA GLY A 8 -2.80 -9.12 11.12
C GLY A 8 -3.80 -8.40 10.24
N ARG A 9 -3.41 -8.20 8.98
CA ARG A 9 -4.31 -7.70 7.94
C ARG A 9 -5.04 -8.87 7.31
N ILE A 10 -6.26 -8.62 6.87
CA ILE A 10 -6.99 -9.58 6.05
C ILE A 10 -6.47 -9.45 4.62
N VAL A 11 -6.05 -10.55 4.02
CA VAL A 11 -5.79 -10.63 2.57
C VAL A 11 -7.16 -10.70 1.88
N PRO A 12 -7.48 -9.80 0.94
CA PRO A 12 -8.80 -9.75 0.34
C PRO A 12 -9.04 -10.94 -0.58
N GLN A 13 -10.27 -11.45 -0.62
CA GLN A 13 -10.65 -12.57 -1.48
C GLN A 13 -10.50 -12.22 -2.97
N SER A 14 -10.71 -10.96 -3.35
CA SER A 14 -10.59 -10.45 -4.72
C SER A 14 -9.23 -10.78 -5.36
N LEU A 15 -8.18 -10.89 -4.54
CA LEU A 15 -6.84 -11.26 -4.97
C LEU A 15 -6.79 -12.63 -5.67
N SER A 16 -7.59 -13.59 -5.23
CA SER A 16 -7.63 -14.94 -5.84
C SER A 16 -8.13 -14.94 -7.28
N THR A 17 -8.86 -13.90 -7.67
CA THR A 17 -9.41 -13.70 -9.01
C THR A 17 -8.71 -12.60 -9.79
N ASP A 18 -7.68 -11.97 -9.21
CA ASP A 18 -6.93 -10.91 -9.87
C ASP A 18 -6.04 -11.50 -10.98
N PRO A 19 -6.25 -11.13 -12.26
CA PRO A 19 -5.44 -11.65 -13.36
C PRO A 19 -3.96 -11.27 -13.27
N ARG A 20 -3.57 -10.23 -12.51
CA ARG A 20 -2.17 -9.88 -12.26
C ARG A 20 -1.44 -10.98 -11.49
N ILE A 21 -2.12 -11.60 -10.53
CA ILE A 21 -1.55 -12.70 -9.71
C ILE A 21 -1.22 -13.92 -10.56
N GLY A 22 -2.06 -14.23 -11.57
CA GLY A 22 -1.82 -15.32 -12.50
C GLY A 22 -0.59 -15.14 -13.41
N ARG A 23 0.04 -13.96 -13.44
CA ARG A 23 1.24 -13.65 -14.22
C ARG A 23 2.54 -13.77 -13.40
N LEU A 24 2.44 -13.92 -12.09
CA LEU A 24 3.58 -13.99 -11.18
C LEU A 24 4.16 -15.39 -11.08
N THR A 25 5.44 -15.48 -10.71
CA THR A 25 5.97 -16.72 -10.18
C THR A 25 5.30 -17.07 -8.84
N LEU A 26 5.30 -18.36 -8.48
CA LEU A 26 4.75 -18.81 -7.19
C LEU A 26 5.45 -18.12 -6.00
N LYS A 27 6.75 -17.81 -6.11
CA LYS A 27 7.49 -17.09 -5.08
C LYS A 27 7.02 -15.64 -4.96
N ALA A 28 6.81 -14.94 -6.08
CA ALA A 28 6.34 -13.55 -6.07
C ALA A 28 4.90 -13.46 -5.55
N ALA A 29 4.00 -14.35 -5.97
CA ALA A 29 2.64 -14.43 -5.45
C ALA A 29 2.62 -14.68 -3.93
N LEU A 30 3.43 -15.64 -3.44
CA LEU A 30 3.58 -15.88 -2.00
C LEU A 30 4.14 -14.65 -1.27
N LEU A 31 5.15 -13.99 -1.83
CA LEU A 31 5.75 -12.80 -1.24
C LEU A 31 4.72 -11.67 -1.11
N TYR A 32 3.89 -11.44 -2.13
CA TYR A 32 2.85 -10.40 -2.11
C TYR A 32 1.91 -10.55 -0.91
N ASP A 33 1.36 -11.76 -0.69
CA ASP A 33 0.47 -12.04 0.45
C ASP A 33 1.17 -11.76 1.79
N ARG A 34 2.46 -12.09 1.87
CA ARG A 34 3.25 -11.88 3.09
C ARG A 34 3.62 -10.42 3.30
N LEU A 35 3.86 -9.64 2.24
CA LEU A 35 4.04 -8.20 2.33
C LEU A 35 2.74 -7.53 2.80
N TRP A 36 1.60 -7.91 2.22
CA TRP A 36 0.28 -7.36 2.54
C TRP A 36 -0.03 -7.43 4.05
N ILE A 37 0.18 -8.60 4.67
CA ILE A 37 -0.08 -8.77 6.10
C ILE A 37 0.90 -8.04 7.02
N ASN A 38 2.08 -7.66 6.50
CA ASN A 38 3.11 -6.91 7.21
C ASN A 38 3.02 -5.39 7.00
N CYS A 39 2.09 -4.92 6.18
CA CYS A 39 1.92 -3.49 5.93
C CYS A 39 1.37 -2.73 7.15
N ASP A 40 1.84 -1.49 7.29
CA ASP A 40 1.26 -0.53 8.22
C ASP A 40 -0.15 -0.07 7.79
N ASP A 41 -0.75 0.86 8.53
CA ASP A 41 -2.14 1.28 8.26
C ASP A 41 -2.30 2.04 6.93
N GLN A 42 -1.20 2.45 6.30
CA GLN A 42 -1.19 3.15 5.01
C GLN A 42 -0.75 2.24 3.85
N GLY A 43 -0.59 0.95 4.09
CA GLY A 43 -0.19 -0.01 3.06
C GLY A 43 1.29 0.03 2.73
N ARG A 44 2.14 0.44 3.70
CA ARG A 44 3.58 0.54 3.50
C ARG A 44 4.39 -0.44 4.32
N VAL A 45 5.50 -0.87 3.72
CA VAL A 45 6.49 -1.77 4.32
C VAL A 45 7.89 -1.38 3.86
N SER A 46 8.92 -1.88 4.54
CA SER A 46 10.31 -1.66 4.16
C SER A 46 10.61 -2.22 2.77
N GLY A 47 11.41 -1.51 1.98
CA GLY A 47 11.95 -1.99 0.72
C GLY A 47 13.32 -2.67 0.87
N ASN A 48 13.84 -2.79 2.09
CA ASN A 48 15.13 -3.45 2.33
C ASN A 48 14.99 -4.99 2.20
N PRO A 49 15.75 -5.65 1.30
CA PRO A 49 15.64 -7.10 1.08
C PRO A 49 15.82 -7.96 2.33
N ALA A 50 16.74 -7.60 3.22
CA ALA A 50 16.98 -8.34 4.45
C ALA A 50 15.79 -8.19 5.41
N GLU A 51 15.29 -6.97 5.60
CA GLU A 51 14.11 -6.73 6.46
C GLU A 51 12.88 -7.47 5.94
N ILE A 52 12.64 -7.45 4.62
CA ILE A 52 11.54 -8.18 3.98
C ILE A 52 11.70 -9.68 4.22
N LYS A 53 12.87 -10.25 3.96
CA LYS A 53 13.13 -11.68 4.17
C LYS A 53 12.82 -12.09 5.60
N TYR A 54 13.32 -11.36 6.59
CA TYR A 54 13.17 -11.73 8.00
C TYR A 54 11.78 -11.41 8.58
N ALA A 55 11.05 -10.43 8.03
CA ALA A 55 9.70 -10.11 8.46
C ALA A 55 8.63 -10.97 7.78
N ALA A 56 8.71 -11.13 6.46
CA ALA A 56 7.66 -11.74 5.64
C ALA A 56 7.88 -13.25 5.40
N CYS A 57 9.14 -13.66 5.25
CA CYS A 57 9.52 -15.01 4.84
C CYS A 57 10.59 -15.69 5.74
N PRO A 58 10.59 -15.52 7.08
CA PRO A 58 11.70 -15.96 7.93
C PRO A 58 11.98 -17.47 7.85
N ASN A 59 10.92 -18.28 7.77
CA ASN A 59 11.00 -19.75 7.76
C ASN A 59 10.74 -20.34 6.36
N ILE A 60 10.92 -19.55 5.31
CA ILE A 60 10.73 -19.97 3.91
C ILE A 60 12.11 -20.02 3.24
N ASP A 61 12.80 -21.15 3.37
CA ASP A 61 14.22 -21.27 2.94
C ASP A 61 14.41 -21.09 1.44
N HIS A 62 13.38 -21.40 0.65
CA HIS A 62 13.40 -21.26 -0.81
C HIS A 62 13.23 -19.80 -1.29
N ILE A 63 12.95 -18.85 -0.41
CA ILE A 63 13.00 -17.41 -0.72
C ILE A 63 14.19 -16.85 0.05
N THR A 64 15.27 -16.53 -0.64
CA THR A 64 16.46 -15.93 -0.03
C THR A 64 16.34 -14.40 0.00
N LYS A 65 17.23 -13.71 0.72
CA LYS A 65 17.26 -12.23 0.67
C LYS A 65 17.72 -11.73 -0.70
N GLU A 66 18.50 -12.55 -1.41
CA GLU A 66 18.98 -12.32 -2.77
C GLU A 66 17.87 -12.47 -3.81
N ASP A 67 16.84 -13.29 -3.53
CA ASP A 67 15.67 -13.42 -4.41
C ASP A 67 14.76 -12.17 -4.36
N ILE A 68 14.70 -11.48 -3.22
CA ILE A 68 13.72 -10.42 -2.97
C ILE A 68 13.71 -9.31 -4.03
N PRO A 69 14.85 -8.74 -4.50
CA PRO A 69 14.82 -7.68 -5.49
C PRO A 69 14.11 -8.09 -6.80
N GLU A 70 14.34 -9.31 -7.29
CA GLU A 70 13.70 -9.80 -8.51
C GLU A 70 12.21 -10.07 -8.29
N LEU A 71 11.86 -10.65 -7.14
CA LEU A 71 10.45 -10.87 -6.78
C LEU A 71 9.67 -9.54 -6.64
N LEU A 72 10.30 -8.51 -6.08
CA LEU A 72 9.69 -7.18 -6.00
C LEU A 72 9.51 -6.56 -7.39
N LYS A 73 10.48 -6.76 -8.29
CA LYS A 73 10.37 -6.30 -9.67
C LYS A 73 9.20 -6.97 -10.39
N GLU A 74 9.03 -8.30 -10.25
CA GLU A 74 7.87 -9.00 -10.82
C GLU A 74 6.54 -8.39 -10.34
N LEU A 75 6.44 -8.03 -9.06
CA LEU A 75 5.24 -7.42 -8.47
C LEU A 75 4.99 -5.99 -8.96
N GLU A 76 6.06 -5.21 -9.14
CA GLU A 76 6.00 -3.85 -9.67
C GLU A 76 5.62 -3.84 -11.16
N ASP A 77 6.20 -4.75 -11.96
CA ASP A 77 5.95 -4.88 -13.40
C ASP A 77 4.47 -5.18 -13.71
N VAL A 78 3.78 -5.90 -12.83
CA VAL A 78 2.34 -6.16 -12.96
C VAL A 78 1.46 -5.11 -12.28
N GLY A 79 2.04 -4.08 -11.66
CA GLY A 79 1.33 -2.97 -11.03
C GLY A 79 0.58 -3.36 -9.75
N LEU A 80 1.15 -4.26 -8.94
CA LEU A 80 0.61 -4.60 -7.61
C LEU A 80 1.21 -3.73 -6.50
N ILE A 81 2.47 -3.33 -6.67
CA ILE A 81 3.22 -2.51 -5.71
C ILE A 81 3.97 -1.39 -6.43
N ASN A 82 4.45 -0.41 -5.66
CA ASN A 82 5.43 0.57 -6.09
C ASN A 82 6.61 0.55 -5.10
N VAL A 83 7.81 0.25 -5.60
CA VAL A 83 9.06 0.28 -4.85
C VAL A 83 9.71 1.65 -5.06
N TYR A 84 9.76 2.47 -4.01
CA TYR A 84 10.26 3.83 -4.10
C TYR A 84 11.34 4.11 -3.06
N SER A 85 12.22 5.04 -3.40
CA SER A 85 13.25 5.54 -2.50
C SER A 85 12.99 7.00 -2.16
N THR A 86 13.21 7.32 -0.90
CA THR A 86 13.23 8.70 -0.40
C THR A 86 14.63 9.03 0.07
N SER A 87 14.85 10.27 0.52
CA SER A 87 16.14 10.69 1.08
C SER A 87 16.62 9.86 2.29
N LYS A 88 15.74 9.08 2.93
CA LYS A 88 16.05 8.34 4.16
C LYS A 88 15.89 6.83 4.05
N VAL A 89 14.95 6.35 3.23
CA VAL A 89 14.55 4.94 3.21
C VAL A 89 14.06 4.51 1.84
N THR A 90 14.27 3.24 1.52
CA THR A 90 13.55 2.52 0.46
C THR A 90 12.33 1.84 1.10
N ALA A 91 11.16 2.01 0.48
CA ALA A 91 9.90 1.51 0.96
C ALA A 91 9.06 0.96 -0.20
N ILE A 92 8.02 0.21 0.15
CA ILE A 92 7.07 -0.37 -0.78
C ILE A 92 5.69 0.17 -0.43
N GLN A 93 4.95 0.64 -1.42
CA GLN A 93 3.53 0.98 -1.32
C GLN A 93 2.69 -0.09 -2.00
N MET A 94 1.70 -0.66 -1.30
CA MET A 94 0.67 -1.50 -1.92
C MET A 94 -0.33 -0.61 -2.65
N LEU A 95 -0.47 -0.78 -3.97
CA LEU A 95 -1.24 0.16 -4.80
C LEU A 95 -2.76 0.07 -4.57
N ASP A 96 -3.26 -1.12 -4.28
CA ASP A 96 -4.70 -1.34 -4.07
C ASP A 96 -5.12 -1.22 -2.60
N TRP A 97 -4.22 -0.74 -1.72
CA TRP A 97 -4.43 -0.76 -0.28
C TRP A 97 -5.76 -0.15 0.14
N TRP A 98 -6.05 1.08 -0.30
CA TRP A 98 -7.26 1.79 0.10
C TRP A 98 -8.53 1.34 -0.64
N GLN A 99 -8.36 0.65 -1.76
CA GLN A 99 -9.46 -0.01 -2.46
C GLN A 99 -9.95 -1.22 -1.65
N GLU A 100 -9.01 -2.04 -1.16
CA GLU A 100 -9.30 -3.31 -0.49
C GLU A 100 -9.45 -3.19 1.03
N GLN A 101 -8.60 -2.42 1.71
CA GLN A 101 -8.65 -2.25 3.16
C GLN A 101 -9.67 -1.18 3.58
N LYS A 102 -10.68 -1.59 4.33
CA LYS A 102 -11.68 -0.71 4.96
C LYS A 102 -11.39 -0.54 6.44
N LEU A 103 -10.27 0.09 6.76
CA LEU A 103 -9.85 0.32 8.14
C LEU A 103 -10.78 1.33 8.83
N GLN A 104 -11.15 1.05 10.08
CA GLN A 104 -11.84 2.04 10.93
C GLN A 104 -10.87 3.09 11.47
N TRP A 105 -9.62 2.68 11.73
CA TRP A 105 -8.54 3.49 12.27
C TRP A 105 -7.29 3.26 11.44
N ALA A 106 -6.61 4.35 11.08
CA ALA A 106 -5.36 4.32 10.35
C ALA A 106 -4.38 5.36 10.92
N TRP A 107 -3.27 4.87 11.46
CA TRP A 107 -2.16 5.67 11.94
C TRP A 107 -1.27 6.15 10.79
N PRO A 108 -0.51 7.26 10.99
CA PRO A 108 0.51 7.67 10.06
C PRO A 108 1.57 6.56 9.92
N SER A 109 2.01 6.36 8.69
CA SER A 109 3.10 5.45 8.36
C SER A 109 4.43 5.97 8.91
N ARG A 110 5.34 5.04 9.20
CA ARG A 110 6.75 5.35 9.53
C ARG A 110 7.57 5.69 8.28
N PHE A 111 7.14 5.23 7.12
CA PHE A 111 7.70 5.58 5.82
C PHE A 111 7.01 6.86 5.31
N PRO A 112 7.69 7.76 4.60
CA PRO A 112 7.03 8.85 3.85
C PRO A 112 6.21 8.29 2.67
N PRO A 113 5.12 8.93 2.21
CA PRO A 113 4.37 8.44 1.05
C PRO A 113 5.17 8.62 -0.25
N PRO A 114 4.96 7.78 -1.28
CA PRO A 114 5.51 8.04 -2.61
C PRO A 114 4.88 9.30 -3.22
N GLU A 115 5.49 9.81 -4.28
CA GLU A 115 4.96 10.97 -5.00
C GLU A 115 3.54 10.72 -5.50
N GLY A 116 2.65 11.71 -5.35
CA GLY A 116 1.25 11.62 -5.72
C GLY A 116 0.36 10.78 -4.80
N TRP A 117 0.92 10.10 -3.77
CA TRP A 117 0.13 9.29 -2.85
C TRP A 117 -0.42 10.12 -1.69
N GLN A 118 -1.73 9.98 -1.45
CA GLN A 118 -2.42 10.68 -0.38
C GLN A 118 -2.80 9.72 0.76
N ASP A 119 -2.22 9.97 1.92
CA ASP A 119 -2.52 9.23 3.15
C ASP A 119 -3.93 9.53 3.67
N ARG A 120 -4.57 8.49 4.22
CA ARG A 120 -5.84 8.60 4.95
C ARG A 120 -5.59 8.34 6.41
N LEU A 121 -5.77 9.37 7.24
CA LEU A 121 -5.48 9.28 8.66
C LEU A 121 -6.79 9.32 9.44
N ARG A 122 -6.93 8.36 10.35
CA ARG A 122 -7.91 8.44 11.44
C ARG A 122 -7.34 7.71 12.63
N TYR A 123 -6.88 8.44 13.63
CA TYR A 123 -6.26 7.83 14.81
C TYR A 123 -6.50 8.67 16.06
N LYS A 124 -6.46 8.00 17.22
CA LYS A 124 -6.57 8.67 18.53
C LYS A 124 -5.21 9.20 18.93
N LYS A 125 -5.02 10.51 18.86
CA LYS A 125 -3.78 11.15 19.33
C LYS A 125 -3.75 11.29 20.85
N SER A 126 -4.93 11.44 21.47
CA SER A 126 -5.10 11.39 22.92
C SER A 126 -6.50 10.86 23.28
N ALA A 127 -6.82 10.74 24.57
CA ALA A 127 -8.14 10.30 25.02
C ALA A 127 -9.30 11.18 24.52
N LYS A 128 -9.03 12.47 24.21
CA LYS A 128 -10.04 13.45 23.78
C LYS A 128 -9.85 13.93 22.34
N GLU A 129 -8.79 13.50 21.66
CA GLU A 129 -8.40 14.03 20.34
C GLU A 129 -8.32 12.89 19.32
N VAL A 130 -9.13 12.99 18.27
CA VAL A 130 -9.07 12.15 17.08
C VAL A 130 -8.57 13.01 15.92
N VAL A 131 -7.44 12.62 15.34
CA VAL A 131 -6.93 13.25 14.12
C VAL A 131 -7.59 12.56 12.94
N THR A 132 -8.13 13.35 12.01
CA THR A 132 -8.77 12.87 10.79
C THR A 132 -8.26 13.69 9.61
N VAL A 133 -7.67 13.04 8.61
CA VAL A 133 -7.12 13.69 7.40
C VAL A 133 -7.45 12.82 6.19
N ASN A 134 -8.00 13.42 5.12
CA ASN A 134 -8.42 12.74 3.89
C ASN A 134 -9.31 11.50 4.12
N TRP A 135 -10.07 11.49 5.22
CA TRP A 135 -10.88 10.35 5.62
C TRP A 135 -12.28 10.45 5.00
N GLY A 136 -12.74 9.40 4.33
CA GLY A 136 -14.02 9.40 3.60
C GLY A 136 -13.93 9.89 2.15
N VAL A 137 -12.75 10.31 1.71
CA VAL A 137 -12.46 10.56 0.29
C VAL A 137 -12.15 9.22 -0.37
N SER A 138 -13.12 8.64 -1.08
CA SER A 138 -12.84 7.52 -1.99
C SER A 138 -12.16 8.08 -3.24
N PRO A 139 -11.30 7.32 -3.96
CA PRO A 139 -10.68 7.81 -5.20
C PRO A 139 -11.75 8.23 -6.23
N GLU A 140 -12.91 7.57 -6.19
CA GLU A 140 -14.10 7.87 -7.00
C GLU A 140 -14.75 9.23 -6.65
N ASN A 141 -14.54 9.74 -5.43
CA ASN A 141 -15.11 10.98 -4.91
C ASN A 141 -14.10 12.14 -4.86
N SER A 142 -12.98 12.03 -5.58
CA SER A 142 -12.02 13.14 -5.72
C SER A 142 -12.72 14.31 -6.45
N PRO A 143 -12.54 15.57 -6.03
CA PRO A 143 -13.17 16.71 -6.72
C PRO A 143 -12.77 16.84 -8.20
N GLU A 144 -11.67 16.23 -8.63
CA GLU A 144 -11.28 16.12 -10.06
C GLU A 144 -12.17 15.20 -10.90
N SER A 145 -12.90 14.25 -10.30
CA SER A 145 -13.88 13.41 -11.01
C SER A 145 -15.27 14.06 -11.08
N SER A 146 -15.43 15.27 -10.53
CA SER A 146 -16.69 16.01 -10.63
C SER A 146 -16.82 16.64 -12.03
N PRO A 147 -17.86 16.30 -12.82
CA PRO A 147 -18.05 16.83 -14.17
C PRO A 147 -18.23 18.36 -14.21
N GLU A 148 -18.43 19.01 -13.07
CA GLU A 148 -18.50 20.47 -12.97
C GLU A 148 -17.12 21.17 -13.06
N LEU A 149 -16.03 20.51 -12.63
CA LEU A 149 -14.68 21.07 -12.67
C LEU A 149 -14.00 20.90 -14.04
N SER A 150 -14.30 19.81 -14.76
CA SER A 150 -13.82 19.61 -16.14
C SER A 150 -14.40 20.64 -17.12
N ALA A 151 -15.65 21.07 -16.90
CA ALA A 151 -16.28 22.14 -17.66
C ALA A 151 -15.62 23.52 -17.41
N PHE A 152 -15.13 23.77 -16.20
CA PHE A 152 -14.46 25.03 -15.84
C PHE A 152 -13.07 25.16 -16.49
N ILE A 153 -12.30 24.07 -16.57
CA ILE A 153 -10.97 24.09 -17.18
C ILE A 153 -11.06 24.21 -18.71
N SER A 154 -12.07 23.62 -19.34
CA SER A 154 -12.28 23.73 -20.80
C SER A 154 -12.79 25.10 -21.26
N ALA A 155 -13.24 25.96 -20.34
CA ALA A 155 -13.82 27.27 -20.65
C ALA A 155 -12.83 28.44 -20.53
N VAL A 156 -11.59 28.20 -20.12
CA VAL A 156 -10.55 29.25 -20.06
C VAL A 156 -9.87 29.34 -21.43
N PRO A 157 -10.10 30.39 -22.24
CA PRO A 157 -9.38 30.56 -23.49
C PRO A 157 -7.88 30.79 -23.20
N PRO A 158 -6.97 30.28 -24.06
CA PRO A 158 -5.55 30.54 -23.90
C PRO A 158 -5.31 32.05 -23.97
N LEU A 159 -4.59 32.59 -22.99
CA LEU A 159 -4.11 33.96 -22.99
C LEU A 159 -3.22 34.15 -24.23
N THR A 160 -3.68 35.00 -25.16
CA THR A 160 -2.92 35.50 -26.31
C THR A 160 -1.90 36.54 -25.89
#